data_AF-A0AAV5SWS2-F1
#
_entry.id   AF-A0AAV5SWS2-F1
#
_cell.length_a   1.000
_cell.length_b   1.000
_cell.length_c   1.000
_cell.angle_alpha   90.00
_cell.angle_beta   90.00
_cell.angle_gamma   90.00
#
_symmetry.space_group_name_H-M   'P 1'
#
loop_
_entity.id
_entity.type
_entity.pdbx_description
1 polymer ?
#
loop_
_entity_poly.entity_id
_entity_poly.type
_entity_poly.pdbx_seq_one_letter_code
_entity_poly.pdbx_strand_id
1 'polypeptide(L)'
;MINRDWVLLLYAIYVPPLIIMYLLELIAILKHRKQFFNSSFYNIFGVLAVEIIAACIFAWFVFRLPLYPIVNRIYASLTDSSTYYLNFLSEFLGEFLAINRFTALHFPIRHLQFWRQKLFVGLPVCIIISFPPVGHLLAHSTAFAESASIWLNMVIVMVVCNSLSSLFYGACLIRLCLFSTTRHHKVERNFFLVGFLTMLFSLPYMTAMVSHLNNS
;
A
#
# COMPACT_ATOMS: atom_id res chain seq x y z
N MET A 1 -25.19 2.39 -13.86
CA MET A 1 -24.64 3.57 -13.16
C MET A 1 -24.70 3.31 -11.67
N ILE A 2 -23.56 3.19 -11.00
CA ILE A 2 -23.54 3.16 -9.53
C ILE A 2 -23.83 4.59 -9.07
N ASN A 3 -24.84 4.79 -8.22
CA ASN A 3 -25.13 6.12 -7.68
C ASN A 3 -23.93 6.58 -6.83
N ARG A 4 -23.42 7.79 -7.07
CA ARG A 4 -22.25 8.35 -6.37
C ARG A 4 -22.48 8.39 -4.84
N ASP A 5 -23.75 8.54 -4.43
CA ASP A 5 -24.17 8.53 -3.03
C ASP A 5 -23.88 7.20 -2.33
N TRP A 6 -24.03 6.07 -3.03
CA TRP A 6 -23.74 4.75 -2.47
C TRP A 6 -22.25 4.56 -2.19
N VAL A 7 -21.40 5.07 -3.09
CA VAL A 7 -19.94 5.04 -2.89
C VAL A 7 -19.58 5.88 -1.66
N LEU A 8 -20.14 7.08 -1.54
CA LEU A 8 -19.92 7.95 -0.39
C LEU A 8 -20.33 7.26 0.94
N LEU A 9 -21.52 6.63 0.95
CA LEU A 9 -22.04 5.92 2.11
C LEU A 9 -21.12 4.75 2.51
N LEU A 10 -20.66 3.96 1.53
CA LEU A 10 -19.74 2.85 1.76
C LEU A 10 -18.42 3.34 2.37
N TYR A 11 -17.82 4.40 1.83
CA TYR A 11 -16.60 5.01 2.40
C TYR A 11 -16.85 5.55 3.81
N ALA A 12 -17.99 6.21 4.04
CA ALA A 12 -18.36 6.77 5.34
C ALA A 12 -18.44 5.70 6.45
N ILE A 13 -18.93 4.52 6.10
CA ILE A 13 -19.14 3.41 7.04
C ILE A 13 -17.86 2.58 7.21
N TYR A 14 -17.12 2.35 6.13
CA TYR A 14 -15.98 1.43 6.14
C TYR A 14 -14.67 2.05 6.64
N VAL A 15 -14.39 3.31 6.27
CA VAL A 15 -13.12 3.97 6.60
C VAL A 15 -12.91 4.18 8.12
N PRO A 16 -13.89 4.65 8.93
CA PRO A 16 -13.64 4.88 10.35
C PRO A 16 -13.26 3.60 11.13
N PRO A 17 -13.99 2.46 10.99
CA PRO A 17 -13.57 1.19 11.59
C PRO A 17 -12.18 0.76 11.17
N LEU A 18 -11.81 0.98 9.90
CA LEU A 18 -10.49 0.64 9.39
C LEU A 18 -9.39 1.47 10.08
N ILE A 19 -9.58 2.79 10.21
CA ILE A 19 -8.65 3.66 10.95
C ILE A 19 -8.50 3.20 12.40
N ILE A 20 -9.61 2.87 13.07
CA ILE A 20 -9.57 2.38 14.46
C ILE A 20 -8.78 1.07 14.55
N MET A 21 -8.98 0.14 13.61
CA MET A 21 -8.25 -1.12 13.55
C MET A 21 -6.73 -0.90 13.43
N TYR A 22 -6.29 -0.07 12.49
CA TYR A 22 -4.86 0.24 12.31
C TYR A 22 -4.27 1.03 13.49
N LEU A 23 -5.05 1.90 14.14
CA LEU A 23 -4.63 2.58 15.36
C LEU A 23 -4.41 1.58 16.51
N LEU A 24 -5.33 0.64 16.71
CA LEU A 24 -5.20 -0.39 17.73
C LEU A 24 -3.98 -1.27 17.46
N GLU A 25 -3.72 -1.61 16.21
CA GLU A 25 -2.55 -2.34 15.78
C GLU A 25 -1.25 -1.59 16.10
N LEU A 26 -1.18 -0.30 15.73
CA LEU A 26 -0.03 0.55 16.02
C LEU A 26 0.22 0.67 17.53
N ILE A 27 -0.84 0.85 18.33
CA ILE A 27 -0.77 0.88 19.79
C ILE A 27 -0.23 -0.45 20.33
N ALA A 28 -0.70 -1.59 19.81
CA ALA A 28 -0.24 -2.91 20.21
C ALA A 28 1.26 -3.11 19.92
N ILE A 29 1.71 -2.71 18.72
CA ILE A 29 3.11 -2.78 18.31
C ILE A 29 3.98 -1.91 19.23
N LEU A 30 3.58 -0.65 19.48
CA LEU A 30 4.34 0.28 20.32
C LEU A 30 4.40 -0.18 21.77
N LYS A 31 3.27 -0.64 22.33
CA LYS A 31 3.18 -1.07 23.73
C LYS A 31 3.99 -2.33 24.02
N HIS A 32 4.01 -3.30 23.12
CA HIS A 32 4.67 -4.59 23.32
C HIS A 32 5.99 -4.74 22.56
N ARG A 33 6.54 -3.64 22.02
CA ARG A 33 7.77 -3.60 21.22
C ARG A 33 8.96 -4.32 21.85
N LYS A 34 9.22 -4.04 23.12
CA LYS A 34 10.42 -4.54 23.84
C LYS A 34 10.37 -6.04 24.15
N GLN A 35 9.19 -6.63 24.25
CA GLN A 35 9.02 -8.02 24.71
C GLN A 35 8.78 -8.99 23.56
N PHE A 36 7.93 -8.62 22.59
CA PHE A 36 7.46 -9.55 21.56
C PHE A 36 7.66 -9.04 20.12
N PHE A 37 7.78 -7.72 19.92
CA PHE A 37 7.71 -7.11 18.58
C PHE A 37 8.99 -6.39 18.14
N ASN A 38 10.16 -6.98 18.38
CA ASN A 38 11.44 -6.45 17.91
C ASN A 38 11.91 -7.02 16.54
N SER A 39 10.99 -7.63 15.79
CA SER A 39 11.29 -8.17 14.45
C SER A 39 11.19 -7.09 13.38
N SER A 40 11.97 -7.24 12.30
CA SER A 40 11.88 -6.41 11.09
C SER A 40 10.45 -6.37 10.53
N PHE A 41 9.72 -7.48 10.64
CA PHE A 41 8.33 -7.60 10.24
C PHE A 41 7.45 -6.54 10.91
N TYR A 42 7.49 -6.43 12.24
CA TYR A 42 6.65 -5.48 12.98
C TYR A 42 7.04 -4.03 12.76
N ASN A 43 8.31 -3.75 12.45
CA ASN A 43 8.74 -2.40 12.08
C ASN A 43 8.16 -1.99 10.72
N ILE A 44 8.19 -2.88 9.72
CA ILE A 44 7.57 -2.60 8.40
C ILE A 44 6.06 -2.47 8.55
N PHE A 45 5.45 -3.39 9.31
CA PHE A 45 4.01 -3.41 9.54
C PHE A 45 3.54 -2.13 10.27
N GLY A 46 4.30 -1.65 11.26
CA GLY A 46 4.02 -0.38 11.92
C GLY A 46 4.09 0.84 10.99
N VAL A 47 5.06 0.88 10.06
CA VAL A 47 5.13 1.97 9.07
C VAL A 47 3.96 1.90 8.10
N LEU A 48 3.61 0.70 7.63
CA LEU A 48 2.47 0.46 6.75
C LEU A 48 1.15 0.85 7.43
N ALA A 49 0.98 0.55 8.73
CA ALA A 49 -0.19 1.00 9.48
C ALA A 49 -0.31 2.53 9.56
N VAL A 50 0.80 3.25 9.79
CA VAL A 50 0.82 4.72 9.79
C VAL A 50 0.47 5.26 8.41
N GLU A 51 1.03 4.67 7.36
CA GLU A 51 0.79 5.07 5.97
C GLU A 51 -0.66 4.82 5.55
N ILE A 52 -1.26 3.69 5.92
CA ILE A 52 -2.69 3.41 5.68
C ILE A 52 -3.59 4.37 6.44
N ILE A 53 -3.28 4.69 7.70
CA ILE A 53 -4.03 5.70 8.47
C ILE A 53 -3.96 7.06 7.77
N ALA A 54 -2.76 7.47 7.34
CA ALA A 54 -2.57 8.70 6.59
C ALA A 54 -3.39 8.68 5.29
N ALA A 55 -3.30 7.61 4.50
CA ALA A 55 -4.06 7.42 3.27
C ALA A 55 -5.58 7.49 3.52
N CYS A 56 -6.08 6.89 4.60
CA CYS A 56 -7.49 6.94 4.95
C CYS A 56 -7.95 8.34 5.36
N ILE A 57 -7.14 9.05 6.14
CA ILE A 57 -7.42 10.44 6.54
C ILE A 57 -7.39 11.36 5.31
N PHE A 58 -6.36 11.23 4.47
CA PHE A 58 -6.26 11.98 3.22
C PHE A 58 -7.45 11.66 2.32
N ALA A 59 -7.75 10.40 2.05
CA ALA A 59 -8.92 10.00 1.26
C ALA A 59 -10.22 10.57 1.84
N TRP A 60 -10.39 10.58 3.16
CA TRP A 60 -11.55 11.18 3.79
C TRP A 60 -11.67 12.67 3.47
N PHE A 61 -10.58 13.43 3.63
CA PHE A 61 -10.57 14.86 3.32
C PHE A 61 -10.70 15.14 1.82
N VAL A 62 -9.94 14.41 1.00
CA VAL A 62 -9.84 14.52 -0.46
C VAL A 62 -11.15 14.13 -1.15
N PHE A 63 -11.84 13.09 -0.73
CA PHE A 63 -13.08 12.67 -1.39
C PHE A 63 -14.34 13.33 -0.81
N ARG A 64 -14.32 13.85 0.42
CA ARG A 64 -15.50 14.53 1.02
C ARG A 64 -15.47 16.05 0.89
N LEU A 65 -14.33 16.71 1.02
CA LEU A 65 -14.31 18.18 1.02
C LEU A 65 -14.60 18.81 -0.35
N PRO A 66 -14.18 18.24 -1.50
CA PRO A 66 -14.54 18.76 -2.82
C PRO A 66 -16.03 18.73 -3.14
N LEU A 67 -16.83 17.94 -2.41
CA LEU A 67 -18.30 17.97 -2.51
C LEU A 67 -18.88 19.29 -1.98
N TYR A 68 -18.11 20.05 -1.20
CA TYR A 68 -18.47 21.40 -0.78
C TYR A 68 -17.85 22.43 -1.75
N PRO A 69 -18.67 23.21 -2.48
CA PRO A 69 -18.18 24.09 -3.55
C PRO A 69 -17.21 25.19 -3.08
N ILE A 70 -17.27 25.58 -1.80
CA ILE A 70 -16.38 26.58 -1.19
C ILE A 70 -14.94 26.04 -1.01
N VAL A 71 -14.81 24.73 -0.83
CA VAL A 71 -13.56 24.07 -0.46
C VAL A 71 -12.88 23.44 -1.68
N ASN A 72 -13.65 23.19 -2.74
CA ASN A 72 -13.23 22.49 -3.95
C ASN A 72 -11.98 23.09 -4.64
N ARG A 73 -11.87 24.43 -4.73
CA ARG A 73 -10.72 25.06 -5.43
C ARG A 73 -9.38 24.89 -4.72
N ILE A 74 -9.36 24.90 -3.38
CA ILE A 74 -8.12 24.78 -2.60
C ILE A 74 -7.65 23.33 -2.59
N TYR A 75 -8.60 22.40 -2.53
CA TYR A 75 -8.27 20.98 -2.39
C TYR A 75 -7.98 20.34 -3.74
N ALA A 76 -8.59 20.77 -4.85
CA ALA A 76 -8.36 20.20 -6.18
C ALA A 76 -6.88 20.14 -6.63
N SER A 77 -6.03 21.07 -6.19
CA SER A 77 -4.58 21.01 -6.51
C SER A 77 -3.79 20.10 -5.56
N LEU A 78 -4.25 19.94 -4.32
CA LEU A 78 -3.67 19.07 -3.30
C LEU A 78 -4.10 17.61 -3.50
N THR A 79 -5.30 17.37 -4.05
CA THR A 79 -5.87 16.03 -4.27
C THR A 79 -5.04 15.20 -5.24
N ASP A 80 -4.59 15.82 -6.33
CA ASP A 80 -3.95 15.07 -7.41
C ASP A 80 -2.58 14.59 -6.94
N SER A 81 -1.76 15.49 -6.40
CA SER A 81 -0.39 15.17 -5.98
C SER A 81 -0.29 14.23 -4.77
N SER A 82 -1.15 14.40 -3.75
CA SER A 82 -1.06 13.62 -2.51
C SER A 82 -1.58 12.19 -2.66
N THR A 83 -2.61 11.97 -3.47
CA THR A 83 -3.17 10.62 -3.68
C THR A 83 -2.21 9.74 -4.48
N TYR A 84 -1.54 10.29 -5.50
CA TYR A 84 -0.51 9.55 -6.24
C TYR A 84 0.67 9.17 -5.36
N TYR A 85 1.14 10.09 -4.50
CA TYR A 85 2.23 9.81 -3.56
C TYR A 85 1.90 8.65 -2.62
N LEU A 86 0.74 8.73 -1.96
CA LEU A 86 0.34 7.74 -0.96
C LEU A 86 0.12 6.38 -1.62
N ASN A 87 -0.45 6.34 -2.82
CA ASN A 87 -0.62 5.10 -3.56
C ASN A 87 0.74 4.46 -3.94
N PHE A 88 1.69 5.27 -4.42
CA PHE A 88 3.05 4.81 -4.74
C PHE A 88 3.76 4.23 -3.51
N LEU A 89 3.68 4.96 -2.40
CA LEU A 89 4.32 4.58 -1.16
C LEU A 89 3.71 3.28 -0.62
N SER A 90 2.39 3.15 -0.66
CA SER A 90 1.67 1.95 -0.22
C SER A 90 2.12 0.70 -0.96
N GLU A 91 2.20 0.79 -2.27
CA GLU A 91 2.51 -0.34 -3.13
C GLU A 91 3.98 -0.76 -2.98
N PHE A 92 4.91 0.20 -2.86
CA PHE A 92 6.30 -0.13 -2.53
C PHE A 92 6.47 -0.72 -1.14
N LEU A 93 5.78 -0.20 -0.13
CA LEU A 93 5.80 -0.78 1.21
C LEU A 93 5.17 -2.18 1.22
N GLY A 94 4.13 -2.40 0.42
CA GLY A 94 3.52 -3.70 0.18
C GLY A 94 4.48 -4.70 -0.44
N GLU A 95 5.21 -4.30 -1.47
CA GLU A 95 6.26 -5.12 -2.09
C GLU A 95 7.41 -5.41 -1.10
N PHE A 96 7.85 -4.38 -0.36
CA PHE A 96 8.89 -4.53 0.66
C PHE A 96 8.48 -5.53 1.74
N LEU A 97 7.19 -5.52 2.14
CA LEU A 97 6.61 -6.51 3.03
C LEU A 97 6.56 -7.91 2.41
N ALA A 98 6.23 -8.03 1.12
CA ALA A 98 6.23 -9.31 0.40
C ALA A 98 7.64 -9.93 0.36
N ILE A 99 8.67 -9.13 0.07
CA ILE A 99 10.08 -9.57 0.11
C ILE A 99 10.49 -9.94 1.55
N ASN A 100 10.05 -9.19 2.55
CA ASN A 100 10.30 -9.50 3.96
C ASN A 100 9.77 -10.89 4.32
N ARG A 101 8.53 -11.18 3.96
CA ARG A 101 7.92 -12.50 4.19
C ARG A 101 8.62 -13.59 3.39
N PHE A 102 8.91 -13.34 2.11
CA PHE A 102 9.61 -14.29 1.26
C PHE A 102 10.95 -14.70 1.85
N THR A 103 11.76 -13.74 2.26
CA THR A 103 13.08 -14.01 2.86
C THR A 103 12.98 -14.60 4.26
N ALA A 104 11.96 -14.26 5.05
CA ALA A 104 11.73 -14.87 6.37
C ALA A 104 11.44 -16.38 6.21
N LEU A 105 10.59 -16.71 5.24
CA LEU A 105 10.21 -18.10 4.96
C LEU A 105 11.37 -18.87 4.31
N HIS A 106 12.05 -18.27 3.33
CA HIS A 106 13.04 -18.97 2.52
C HIS A 106 14.45 -19.01 3.12
N PHE A 107 14.84 -17.97 3.83
CA PHE A 107 16.21 -17.77 4.31
C PHE A 107 16.23 -17.32 5.79
N PRO A 108 15.62 -18.07 6.73
CA PRO A 108 15.43 -17.64 8.12
C PRO A 108 16.75 -17.27 8.83
N ILE A 109 17.83 -18.01 8.54
CA ILE A 109 19.16 -17.80 9.15
C ILE A 109 19.76 -16.45 8.74
N ARG A 110 19.59 -16.05 7.47
CA ARG A 110 20.16 -14.79 6.92
C ARG A 110 19.19 -13.62 7.02
N HIS A 111 17.90 -13.88 7.19
CA HIS A 111 16.84 -12.88 7.22
C HIS A 111 17.13 -11.78 8.24
N LEU A 112 17.46 -12.14 9.48
CA LEU A 112 17.62 -11.16 10.56
C LEU A 112 18.76 -10.16 10.29
N GLN A 113 19.88 -10.65 9.77
CA GLN A 113 21.04 -9.83 9.41
C GLN A 113 20.74 -8.92 8.21
N PHE A 114 20.11 -9.48 7.17
CA PHE A 114 19.75 -8.76 5.97
C PHE A 114 18.81 -7.59 6.29
N TRP A 115 17.73 -7.84 7.04
CA TRP A 115 16.70 -6.83 7.30
C TRP A 115 17.12 -5.76 8.29
N ARG A 116 18.05 -6.04 9.21
CA ARG A 116 18.56 -5.01 10.12
C ARG A 116 19.21 -3.85 9.36
N GLN A 117 19.94 -4.13 8.28
CA GLN A 117 20.57 -3.12 7.45
C GLN A 117 19.63 -2.61 6.35
N LYS A 118 18.95 -3.52 5.66
CA LYS A 118 18.14 -3.19 4.49
C LYS A 118 16.86 -2.45 4.83
N LEU A 119 16.29 -2.62 6.03
CA LEU A 119 15.11 -1.85 6.44
C LEU A 119 15.45 -0.36 6.57
N PHE A 120 16.60 -0.03 7.16
CA PHE A 120 17.02 1.37 7.36
C PHE A 120 17.30 2.09 6.04
N VAL A 121 17.78 1.39 5.02
CA VAL A 121 18.04 1.97 3.69
C VAL A 121 16.82 1.89 2.78
N GLY A 122 16.09 0.79 2.83
CA GLY A 122 14.95 0.53 1.96
C GLY A 122 13.76 1.45 2.24
N LEU A 123 13.48 1.75 3.52
CA LEU A 123 12.35 2.61 3.87
C LEU A 123 12.51 4.05 3.35
N PRO A 124 13.65 4.75 3.57
CA PRO A 124 13.88 6.05 2.96
C PRO A 124 13.89 6.01 1.44
N VAL A 125 14.40 4.94 0.83
CA VAL A 125 14.38 4.78 -0.63
C VAL A 125 12.95 4.68 -1.15
N CYS A 126 12.07 3.93 -0.51
CA CYS A 126 10.64 3.87 -0.89
C CYS A 126 9.98 5.24 -0.81
N ILE A 127 10.27 5.99 0.27
CA ILE A 127 9.78 7.36 0.47
C ILE A 127 10.30 8.28 -0.65
N ILE A 128 11.60 8.28 -0.91
CA ILE A 128 12.24 9.14 -1.93
C ILE A 128 11.75 8.81 -3.33
N ILE A 129 11.63 7.53 -3.70
CA ILE A 129 11.14 7.10 -5.02
C ILE A 129 9.66 7.45 -5.21
N SER A 130 8.90 7.66 -4.12
CA SER A 130 7.50 8.08 -4.19
C SER A 130 7.33 9.59 -4.43
N PHE A 131 8.38 10.41 -4.28
CA PHE A 131 8.33 11.87 -4.49
C PHE A 131 8.31 12.37 -5.95
N PRO A 132 9.02 11.77 -6.94
CA PRO A 132 9.04 12.24 -8.33
C PRO A 132 7.66 12.47 -8.97
N PRO A 133 6.63 11.62 -8.76
CA PRO A 133 5.28 11.89 -9.25
C PRO A 133 4.71 13.22 -8.72
N VAL A 134 5.03 13.57 -7.46
CA VAL A 134 4.60 14.82 -6.80
C VAL A 134 5.34 16.03 -7.35
N GLY A 135 6.67 15.89 -7.53
CA GLY A 135 7.51 16.97 -8.05
C GLY A 135 7.11 17.39 -9.46
N HIS A 136 6.72 16.43 -10.30
CA HIS A 136 6.23 16.70 -11.65
C HIS A 136 4.87 17.40 -11.70
N LEU A 137 3.99 17.15 -10.73
CA LEU A 137 2.69 17.84 -10.64
C LEU A 137 2.82 19.30 -10.17
N LEU A 138 3.84 19.61 -9.35
CA LEU A 138 4.11 20.96 -8.87
C LEU A 138 4.82 21.84 -9.91
N ALA A 139 5.63 21.23 -10.77
CA ALA A 139 6.22 21.92 -11.91
C ALA A 139 5.16 22.02 -13.02
N HIS A 140 4.43 23.15 -13.10
CA HIS A 140 3.48 23.47 -14.18
C HIS A 140 4.07 23.21 -15.58
N SER A 141 3.99 21.99 -16.09
CA SER A 141 4.71 21.60 -17.29
C SER A 141 3.93 20.60 -18.12
N THR A 142 2.99 21.14 -18.90
CA THR A 142 2.35 20.52 -20.08
C THR A 142 1.49 19.26 -19.83
N ALA A 143 0.31 19.20 -20.44
CA ALA A 143 -0.60 18.04 -20.38
C ALA A 143 0.07 16.69 -20.77
N PHE A 144 1.17 16.76 -21.52
CA PHE A 144 1.99 15.60 -21.89
C PHE A 144 2.73 15.00 -20.68
N ALA A 145 3.25 15.81 -19.75
CA ALA A 145 3.95 15.31 -18.57
C ALA A 145 2.98 14.67 -17.56
N GLU A 146 1.75 15.19 -17.46
CA GLU A 146 0.69 14.58 -16.64
C GLU A 146 0.37 13.17 -17.17
N SER A 147 0.11 13.05 -18.48
CA SER A 147 -0.18 11.76 -19.11
C SER A 147 0.96 10.75 -18.94
N ALA A 148 2.21 11.19 -19.11
CA ALA A 148 3.39 10.34 -18.92
C ALA A 148 3.59 9.89 -17.47
N SER A 149 3.34 10.78 -16.50
CA SER A 149 3.46 10.45 -15.07
C SER A 149 2.38 9.47 -14.61
N ILE A 150 1.15 9.59 -15.12
CA ILE A 150 0.06 8.63 -14.89
C ILE A 150 0.44 7.27 -15.49
N TRP A 151 0.95 7.24 -16.72
CA TRP A 151 1.38 5.99 -17.36
C TRP A 151 2.52 5.31 -16.61
N LEU A 152 3.53 6.08 -16.21
CA LEU A 152 4.68 5.58 -15.47
C LEU A 152 4.25 5.05 -14.10
N ASN A 153 3.35 5.76 -13.42
CA ASN A 153 2.77 5.30 -12.17
C ASN A 153 2.01 3.99 -12.37
N MET A 154 1.14 3.95 -13.37
CA MET A 154 0.35 2.75 -13.65
C MET A 154 1.23 1.55 -14.00
N VAL A 155 2.25 1.70 -14.84
CA VAL A 155 3.10 0.57 -15.23
C VAL A 155 4.00 0.13 -14.10
N ILE A 156 4.74 1.05 -13.48
CA ILE A 156 5.71 0.69 -12.45
C ILE A 156 4.98 0.15 -11.23
N VAL A 157 4.03 0.91 -10.69
CA VAL A 157 3.35 0.52 -9.47
C VAL A 157 2.43 -0.66 -9.73
N MET A 158 1.59 -0.59 -10.75
CA MET A 158 0.54 -1.60 -10.87
C MET A 158 1.04 -2.86 -11.54
N VAL A 159 1.85 -2.77 -12.59
CA VAL A 159 2.32 -3.98 -13.28
C VAL A 159 3.52 -4.56 -12.56
N VAL A 160 4.55 -3.77 -12.26
CA VAL A 160 5.80 -4.31 -11.69
C VAL A 160 5.60 -4.72 -10.23
N CYS A 161 5.12 -3.83 -9.35
CA CYS A 161 5.01 -4.15 -7.92
C CYS A 161 3.98 -5.25 -7.64
N ASN A 162 2.82 -5.26 -8.32
CA ASN A 162 1.85 -6.36 -8.12
C ASN A 162 2.32 -7.67 -8.74
N SER A 163 2.99 -7.66 -9.89
CA SER A 163 3.55 -8.91 -10.47
C SER A 163 4.62 -9.49 -9.56
N LEU A 164 5.56 -8.66 -9.09
CA LEU A 164 6.61 -9.10 -8.17
C LEU A 164 6.03 -9.59 -6.84
N SER A 165 5.10 -8.84 -6.27
CA SER A 165 4.46 -9.24 -5.03
C SER A 165 3.63 -10.52 -5.19
N SER A 166 2.91 -10.67 -6.29
CA SER A 166 2.18 -11.91 -6.61
C SER A 166 3.14 -13.09 -6.77
N LEU A 167 4.31 -12.88 -7.39
CA LEU A 167 5.35 -13.92 -7.48
C LEU A 167 5.91 -14.30 -6.10
N PHE A 168 6.26 -13.31 -5.27
CA PHE A 168 6.77 -13.56 -3.92
C PHE A 168 5.73 -14.25 -3.03
N TYR A 169 4.49 -13.79 -3.08
CA TYR A 169 3.41 -14.43 -2.36
C TYR A 169 3.17 -15.83 -2.93
N GLY A 170 3.05 -16.01 -4.24
CA GLY A 170 2.89 -17.33 -4.88
C GLY A 170 3.98 -18.33 -4.47
N ALA A 171 5.25 -17.90 -4.44
CA ALA A 171 6.36 -18.73 -3.99
C ALA A 171 6.23 -19.13 -2.50
N CYS A 172 5.81 -18.20 -1.65
CA CYS A 172 5.53 -18.49 -0.25
C CYS A 172 4.36 -19.48 -0.11
N LEU A 173 3.27 -19.31 -0.87
CA LEU A 173 2.13 -20.22 -0.86
C LEU A 173 2.55 -21.64 -1.22
N ILE A 174 3.28 -21.80 -2.33
CA ILE A 174 3.78 -23.10 -2.79
C ILE A 174 4.60 -23.77 -1.68
N ARG A 175 5.51 -23.02 -1.06
CA ARG A 175 6.32 -23.56 0.04
C ARG A 175 5.48 -23.95 1.26
N LEU A 176 4.49 -23.14 1.65
CA LEU A 176 3.57 -23.46 2.74
C LEU A 176 2.73 -24.72 2.42
N CYS A 177 2.36 -24.93 1.16
CA CYS A 177 1.63 -26.12 0.72
C CYS A 177 2.52 -27.38 0.72
N LEU A 178 3.79 -27.27 0.32
CA LEU A 178 4.71 -28.40 0.21
C LEU A 178 5.28 -28.86 1.57
N PHE A 179 5.56 -27.93 2.48
CA PHE A 179 6.25 -28.22 3.75
C PHE A 179 5.32 -28.14 4.97
N SER A 180 4.11 -28.68 4.85
CA SER A 180 3.07 -28.63 5.89
C SER A 180 3.46 -29.38 7.18
N THR A 181 4.25 -28.74 8.05
CA THR A 181 4.54 -29.19 9.43
C THR A 181 3.74 -28.39 10.47
N THR A 182 3.33 -29.04 11.55
CA THR A 182 1.94 -28.99 12.07
C THR A 182 1.58 -28.00 13.18
N ARG A 183 2.37 -26.96 13.56
CA ARG A 183 2.02 -26.16 14.77
C ARG A 183 1.88 -24.64 14.68
N HIS A 184 2.48 -23.93 13.72
CA HIS A 184 2.36 -22.45 13.64
C HIS A 184 1.69 -21.91 12.36
N HIS A 185 1.17 -22.80 11.51
CA HIS A 185 0.71 -22.47 10.16
C HIS A 185 -0.54 -21.59 10.05
N LYS A 186 -1.49 -21.68 10.99
CA LYS A 186 -2.80 -21.00 10.81
C LYS A 186 -2.65 -19.48 10.74
N VAL A 187 -1.82 -18.90 11.61
CA VAL A 187 -1.62 -17.45 11.68
C VAL A 187 -0.87 -16.97 10.44
N GLU A 188 0.23 -17.64 10.07
CA GLU A 188 1.00 -17.30 8.88
C GLU A 188 0.18 -17.44 7.59
N ARG A 189 -0.62 -18.51 7.46
CA ARG A 189 -1.51 -18.73 6.32
C ARG A 189 -2.58 -17.65 6.23
N ASN A 190 -3.15 -17.22 7.36
CA ASN A 190 -4.15 -16.17 7.37
C ASN A 190 -3.54 -14.81 6.96
N PHE A 191 -2.39 -14.45 7.52
CA PHE A 191 -1.69 -13.22 7.12
C PHE A 191 -1.27 -13.24 5.65
N PHE A 192 -0.86 -14.41 5.16
CA PHE A 192 -0.51 -14.63 3.78
C PHE A 192 -1.72 -14.47 2.86
N LEU A 193 -2.84 -15.14 3.20
CA LEU A 193 -4.09 -15.08 2.45
C LEU A 193 -4.61 -13.65 2.37
N VAL A 194 -4.54 -12.89 3.47
CA VAL A 194 -4.91 -11.47 3.49
C VAL A 194 -4.07 -10.68 2.49
N GLY A 195 -2.75 -10.81 2.51
CA GLY A 195 -1.85 -10.11 1.58
C GLY A 195 -2.09 -10.47 0.11
N PHE A 196 -2.35 -11.76 -0.17
CA PHE A 196 -2.68 -12.22 -1.51
C PHE A 196 -4.05 -11.71 -1.98
N LEU A 197 -5.07 -11.77 -1.12
CA LEU A 197 -6.42 -11.29 -1.44
C LEU A 197 -6.43 -9.77 -1.67
N THR A 198 -5.70 -8.99 -0.87
CA THR A 198 -5.59 -7.54 -1.08
C THR A 198 -5.04 -7.21 -2.46
N MET A 199 -4.10 -8.00 -2.98
CA MET A 199 -3.58 -7.83 -4.35
C MET A 199 -4.56 -8.30 -5.42
N LEU A 200 -5.30 -9.38 -5.15
CA LEU A 200 -6.32 -9.85 -6.09
C LEU A 200 -7.48 -8.85 -6.21
N PHE A 201 -7.81 -8.17 -5.13
CA PHE A 201 -8.83 -7.11 -5.12
C PHE A 201 -8.35 -5.77 -5.69
N SER A 202 -7.04 -5.55 -5.86
CA SER A 202 -6.54 -4.37 -6.58
C SER A 202 -6.64 -4.55 -8.10
N LEU A 203 -6.64 -5.78 -8.63
CA LEU A 203 -6.71 -6.08 -10.08
C LEU A 203 -7.95 -5.48 -10.80
N PRO A 204 -9.19 -5.56 -10.29
CA PRO A 204 -10.35 -4.94 -10.93
C PRO A 204 -10.20 -3.43 -11.08
N TYR A 205 -9.63 -2.76 -10.07
CA TYR A 205 -9.32 -1.33 -10.16
C TYR A 205 -8.34 -1.05 -11.31
N MET A 206 -7.36 -1.94 -11.53
CA MET A 206 -6.43 -1.84 -12.67
C MET A 206 -7.15 -1.93 -14.01
N THR A 207 -8.03 -2.91 -14.17
CA THR A 207 -8.77 -3.09 -15.44
C THR A 207 -9.65 -1.88 -15.76
N ALA A 208 -10.25 -1.26 -14.74
CA ALA A 208 -11.04 -0.05 -14.89
C ALA A 208 -10.17 1.15 -15.32
N MET A 209 -9.00 1.34 -14.70
CA MET A 209 -8.09 2.45 -15.05
C MET A 209 -7.53 2.32 -16.48
N VAL A 210 -7.18 1.11 -16.94
CA VAL A 210 -6.68 0.90 -18.34
C VAL A 210 -7.76 1.30 -19.33
N SER A 211 -9.01 0.91 -19.05
CA SER A 211 -10.14 1.22 -19.93
C SER A 211 -10.45 2.71 -20.01
N HIS A 212 -10.22 3.47 -18.92
CA HIS A 212 -10.40 4.93 -18.94
C HIS A 212 -9.36 5.60 -19.84
N LEU A 213 -8.12 5.11 -19.81
CA LEU A 213 -6.99 5.67 -20.54
C LEU A 213 -7.05 5.43 -22.05
N ASN A 214 -7.62 4.29 -22.48
CA ASN A 214 -7.84 4.04 -23.91
C ASN A 214 -8.95 4.92 -24.52
N ASN A 215 -9.77 5.55 -23.69
CA ASN A 215 -10.91 6.36 -24.11
C ASN A 215 -10.66 7.88 -23.98
N SER A 216 -9.52 8.28 -23.43
CA SER A 216 -9.05 9.68 -23.30
C SER A 216 -8.01 10.01 -24.36
#